data_AF-A0A533S214-F1
#
_entry.id   AF-A0A533S214-F1
#
_cell.length_a   1.000
_cell.length_b   1.000
_cell.length_c   1.000
_cell.angle_alpha   90.00
_cell.angle_beta   90.00
_cell.angle_gamma   90.00
#
_symmetry.space_group_name_H-M   'P 1'
#
loop_
_entity.id
_entity.type
_entity.pdbx_description
1 polymer ?
#
loop_
_entity_poly.entity_id
_entity_poly.type
_entity_poly.pdbx_seq_one_letter_code
_entity_poly.pdbx_strand_id
1 'polypeptide(L)'
;MANLLSISGHKLYAPKGIGALIAGIGSKFYPLLYGGSQERNLRSGTENVAGIGALGKACELAEEKMLIESQRLRQLRNRLEEQILKTIPDVKRNGHPELRIPITVNLSFLGVASDALLTGLDREGIAVSSGSACCRVLCA
;
A
#
# COMPACT_ATOMS: atom_id res chain seq x y z
N MET A 1 19.55 -11.87 1.17
CA MET A 1 18.79 -11.68 -0.09
C MET A 1 17.42 -12.31 0.12
N ALA A 2 16.32 -11.62 -0.15
CA ALA A 2 14.99 -12.19 0.06
C ALA A 2 14.76 -13.36 -0.90
N ASN A 3 14.34 -14.52 -0.39
CA ASN A 3 14.04 -15.70 -1.23
C ASN A 3 12.71 -15.56 -1.96
N LEU A 4 11.76 -14.82 -1.38
CA LEU A 4 10.44 -14.58 -1.94
C LEU A 4 10.06 -13.10 -1.75
N LEU A 5 9.50 -12.49 -2.78
CA LEU A 5 8.97 -11.12 -2.75
C LEU A 5 7.57 -11.10 -3.38
N SER A 6 6.59 -10.60 -2.62
CA SER A 6 5.21 -10.47 -3.08
C SER A 6 4.93 -9.07 -3.60
N ILE A 7 4.26 -8.99 -4.75
CA ILE A 7 3.86 -7.75 -5.40
C ILE A 7 2.35 -7.81 -5.66
N SER A 8 1.65 -6.74 -5.31
CA SER A 8 0.23 -6.56 -5.61
C SER A 8 0.05 -5.43 -6.62
N GLY A 9 -0.52 -5.73 -7.78
CA GLY A 9 -0.58 -4.80 -8.91
C GLY A 9 -1.32 -3.50 -8.61
N HIS A 10 -2.43 -3.57 -7.87
CA HIS A 10 -3.22 -2.38 -7.52
C HIS A 10 -2.52 -1.38 -6.57
N LYS A 11 -1.33 -1.72 -6.05
CA LYS A 11 -0.47 -0.77 -5.32
C LYS A 11 0.53 -0.04 -6.23
N LEU A 12 0.64 -0.47 -7.48
CA LEU A 12 1.46 0.10 -8.54
C LEU A 12 0.60 0.71 -9.66
N TYR A 13 -0.68 0.98 -9.39
CA TYR A 13 -1.66 1.48 -10.38
C TYR A 13 -2.06 0.47 -11.48
N ALA A 14 -1.77 -0.83 -11.32
CA ALA A 14 -2.35 -1.86 -12.16
C ALA A 14 -3.79 -2.22 -11.70
N PRO A 15 -4.58 -2.95 -12.51
CA PRO A 15 -5.91 -3.41 -12.11
C PRO A 15 -5.90 -4.25 -10.81
N LYS A 16 -7.03 -4.27 -10.10
CA LYS A 16 -7.23 -5.19 -8.98
C LYS A 16 -7.27 -6.64 -9.51
N GLY A 17 -6.85 -7.60 -8.69
CA GLY A 17 -6.89 -9.03 -9.04
C GLY A 17 -5.66 -9.56 -9.79
N ILE A 18 -4.59 -8.77 -9.92
CA ILE A 18 -3.30 -9.22 -10.44
C ILE A 18 -2.17 -8.89 -9.46
N GLY A 19 -1.17 -9.77 -9.41
CA GLY A 19 0.05 -9.61 -8.61
C GLY A 19 1.13 -10.56 -9.11
N ALA A 20 2.29 -10.54 -8.45
CA ALA A 20 3.41 -11.40 -8.77
C ALA A 20 4.09 -11.91 -7.49
N LEU A 21 4.62 -13.12 -7.56
CA LEU A 21 5.55 -13.66 -6.57
C LEU A 21 6.90 -13.83 -7.25
N ILE A 22 7.87 -13.01 -6.87
CA ILE A 22 9.26 -13.16 -7.31
C ILE A 22 9.91 -14.18 -6.39
N ALA A 23 10.36 -15.29 -6.98
CA ALA A 23 11.09 -16.32 -6.28
C ALA A 23 12.55 -16.33 -6.73
N GLY A 24 13.47 -16.22 -5.76
CA GLY A 24 14.90 -16.33 -6.02
C GLY A 24 15.27 -17.72 -6.52
N ILE A 25 16.37 -17.82 -7.26
CA ILE A 25 16.86 -19.09 -7.79
C ILE A 25 17.05 -20.10 -6.64
N GLY A 26 16.50 -21.31 -6.81
CA GLY A 26 16.56 -22.37 -5.81
C GLY A 26 15.50 -22.29 -4.70
N SER A 27 14.63 -21.27 -4.70
CA SER A 27 13.51 -21.20 -3.75
C SER A 27 12.53 -22.34 -4.02
N LYS A 28 12.29 -23.17 -3.00
CA LYS A 28 11.35 -24.29 -3.06
C LYS A 28 10.10 -23.95 -2.28
N PHE A 29 8.95 -23.99 -2.94
CA PHE A 29 7.64 -23.87 -2.31
C PHE A 29 6.64 -24.73 -3.08
N TYR A 30 5.61 -25.19 -2.37
CA TYR A 30 4.54 -25.97 -2.97
C TYR A 30 3.48 -25.05 -3.58
N PRO A 31 2.89 -25.41 -4.74
CA PRO A 31 1.77 -24.68 -5.30
C PRO A 31 0.61 -24.61 -4.30
N LEU A 32 0.01 -23.43 -4.15
CA LEU A 32 -1.26 -23.31 -3.41
C LEU A 32 -2.44 -23.79 -4.28
N LEU A 33 -2.34 -23.57 -5.59
CA LEU A 33 -3.34 -23.96 -6.59
C LEU A 33 -2.75 -25.07 -7.45
N TYR A 34 -3.38 -26.24 -7.38
CA TYR A 34 -3.02 -27.44 -8.16
C TYR A 34 -3.91 -27.57 -9.41
N GLY A 35 -3.38 -28.19 -10.47
CA GLY A 35 -4.06 -28.31 -11.75
C GLY A 35 -3.07 -28.34 -12.92
N GLY A 36 -3.35 -27.57 -13.96
CA GLY A 36 -2.51 -27.49 -15.17
C GLY A 36 -1.09 -26.98 -14.94
N SER A 37 -0.29 -26.98 -16.01
CA SER A 37 1.15 -26.70 -16.00
C SER A 37 1.54 -25.23 -16.12
N GLN A 38 0.58 -24.30 -15.95
CA GLN A 38 0.83 -22.86 -16.00
C GLN A 38 1.86 -22.42 -14.95
N GLU A 39 2.51 -21.27 -15.20
CA GLU A 39 3.49 -20.67 -14.27
C GLU A 39 4.57 -21.65 -13.80
N ARG A 40 5.10 -22.48 -14.72
CA ARG A 40 6.13 -23.51 -14.44
C ARG A 40 5.67 -24.56 -13.41
N ASN A 41 4.39 -24.92 -13.42
CA ASN A 41 3.73 -25.78 -12.45
C ASN A 41 3.67 -25.21 -11.02
N LEU A 42 3.91 -23.91 -10.83
CA LEU A 42 3.93 -23.27 -9.51
C LEU A 42 2.58 -22.64 -9.14
N ARG A 43 1.74 -22.35 -10.15
CA ARG A 43 0.39 -21.78 -9.95
C ARG A 43 -0.50 -22.14 -11.13
N SER A 44 -1.40 -23.09 -10.94
CA SER A 44 -2.33 -23.52 -11.98
C SER A 44 -3.44 -22.49 -12.27
N GLY A 45 -4.02 -22.59 -13.47
CA GLY A 45 -5.15 -21.78 -13.93
C GLY A 45 -4.77 -20.89 -15.11
N THR A 46 -5.69 -20.73 -16.07
CA THR A 46 -5.50 -19.94 -17.28
C THR A 46 -4.99 -18.53 -16.96
N GLU A 47 -3.97 -18.12 -17.69
CA GLU A 47 -3.29 -16.85 -17.47
C GLU A 47 -4.21 -15.66 -17.76
N ASN A 48 -4.25 -14.71 -16.82
CA ASN A 48 -4.91 -13.43 -17.04
C ASN A 48 -4.00 -12.53 -17.89
N VAL A 49 -3.91 -12.81 -19.19
CA VAL A 49 -2.98 -12.13 -20.13
C VAL A 49 -3.13 -10.60 -20.08
N ALA A 50 -4.37 -10.10 -20.03
CA ALA A 50 -4.64 -8.66 -19.92
C ALA A 50 -4.12 -8.08 -18.59
N GLY A 51 -4.37 -8.75 -17.47
CA GLY A 51 -3.86 -8.34 -16.16
C GLY A 51 -2.34 -8.39 -16.10
N ILE A 52 -1.71 -9.41 -16.67
CA ILE A 52 -0.26 -9.57 -16.76
C ILE A 52 0.35 -8.42 -17.58
N GLY A 53 -0.21 -8.11 -18.76
CA GLY A 53 0.24 -6.98 -19.57
C GLY A 53 0.09 -5.63 -18.85
N ALA A 54 -1.02 -5.41 -18.14
CA ALA A 54 -1.23 -4.20 -17.36
C ALA A 54 -0.25 -4.07 -16.18
N LEU A 55 0.06 -5.17 -15.49
CA LEU A 55 1.07 -5.18 -14.44
C LEU A 55 2.47 -4.89 -15.00
N GLY A 56 2.82 -5.47 -16.16
CA GLY A 56 4.07 -5.18 -16.86
C GLY A 56 4.21 -3.68 -17.15
N LYS A 57 3.18 -3.07 -17.73
CA LYS A 57 3.19 -1.62 -18.03
C LYS A 57 3.24 -0.76 -16.77
N ALA A 58 2.55 -1.16 -15.70
CA ALA A 58 2.61 -0.48 -14.41
C ALA A 58 4.04 -0.49 -13.83
N CYS A 59 4.74 -1.62 -13.92
CA CYS A 59 6.14 -1.74 -13.48
C CYS A 59 7.08 -0.86 -14.31
N GLU A 60 6.93 -0.85 -15.64
CA GLU A 60 7.70 0.02 -16.55
C GLU A 60 7.53 1.50 -16.18
N LEU A 61 6.29 1.96 -16.02
CA LEU A 61 6.00 3.33 -15.62
C LEU A 61 6.52 3.66 -14.21
N ALA A 62 6.51 2.69 -13.31
CA ALA A 62 7.05 2.84 -11.97
C ALA A 62 8.57 3.02 -12.02
N GLU A 63 9.29 2.25 -12.82
CA GLU A 63 10.74 2.41 -13.01
C GLU A 63 11.11 3.81 -13.50
N GLU A 64 10.38 4.32 -14.49
CA GLU A 64 10.61 5.66 -15.06
C GLU A 64 10.33 6.80 -14.06
N LYS A 65 9.23 6.71 -13.30
CA LYS A 65 8.65 7.87 -12.60
C LYS A 65 8.83 7.83 -11.09
N MET A 66 9.07 6.67 -10.49
CA MET A 66 8.98 6.49 -9.03
C MET A 66 9.94 7.39 -8.27
N LEU A 67 11.17 7.61 -8.74
CA LEU A 67 12.15 8.46 -8.05
C LEU A 67 11.71 9.93 -7.98
N ILE A 68 11.27 10.47 -9.12
CA ILE A 68 10.81 11.86 -9.23
C ILE A 68 9.51 12.05 -8.43
N GLU A 69 8.55 11.14 -8.61
CA GLU A 69 7.28 11.19 -7.87
C GLU A 69 7.50 11.03 -6.36
N SER A 70 8.45 10.19 -5.94
CA SER A 70 8.79 10.02 -4.52
C SER A 70 9.27 11.32 -3.87
N GLN A 71 10.02 12.15 -4.59
CA GLN A 71 10.46 13.46 -4.10
C GLN A 71 9.27 14.42 -3.96
N ARG A 72 8.44 14.53 -4.99
CA ARG A 72 7.25 15.39 -4.99
C ARG A 72 6.26 14.99 -3.89
N LEU A 73 5.97 13.70 -3.76
CA LEU A 73 5.05 13.15 -2.76
C LEU A 73 5.60 13.33 -1.34
N ARG A 74 6.92 13.19 -1.14
CA ARG A 74 7.57 13.47 0.15
C ARG A 74 7.35 14.92 0.60
N GLN A 75 7.49 15.88 -0.32
CA GLN A 75 7.27 17.30 -0.02
C GLN A 75 5.80 17.56 0.38
N LEU A 76 4.85 17.01 -0.37
CA LEU A 76 3.42 17.13 -0.07
C LEU A 76 3.06 16.50 1.28
N ARG A 77 3.58 15.30 1.54
CA ARG A 77 3.40 14.59 2.81
C ARG A 77 3.94 15.41 3.99
N ASN A 78 5.15 15.94 3.87
CA ASN A 78 5.76 16.77 4.92
C ASN A 78 4.95 18.04 5.16
N ARG A 79 4.55 18.73 4.08
CA ARG A 79 3.70 19.93 4.18
C ARG A 79 2.40 19.64 4.90
N LEU A 80 1.71 18.55 4.54
CA LEU A 80 0.46 18.15 5.19
C LEU A 80 0.67 17.85 6.67
N GLU A 81 1.66 17.00 7.00
CA GLU A 81 1.95 16.61 8.38
C GLU A 81 2.34 17.79 9.26
N GLU A 82 3.22 18.67 8.78
CA GLU A 82 3.66 19.84 9.53
C GLU A 82 2.51 20.82 9.81
N GLN A 83 1.62 21.04 8.83
CA GLN A 83 0.48 21.93 9.04
C GLN A 83 -0.51 21.35 10.05
N ILE A 84 -0.77 20.04 10.01
CA ILE A 84 -1.64 19.38 10.99
C ILE A 84 -1.04 19.50 12.40
N LEU A 85 0.24 19.15 12.57
CA LEU A 85 0.91 19.19 13.88
C LEU A 85 1.04 20.61 14.46
N LYS A 86 1.11 21.63 13.60
CA LYS A 86 1.14 23.03 14.04
C LYS A 86 -0.23 23.58 14.40
N THR A 87 -1.28 23.13 13.72
CA THR A 87 -2.62 23.73 13.82
C THR A 87 -3.50 23.04 14.85
N ILE A 88 -3.36 21.72 15.01
CA ILE A 88 -4.24 20.91 15.85
C ILE A 88 -3.48 20.48 17.11
N PRO A 89 -3.97 20.80 18.31
CA PRO A 89 -3.37 20.34 19.55
C PRO A 89 -3.52 18.83 19.73
N ASP A 90 -2.66 18.24 20.57
CA ASP A 90 -2.75 16.83 20.98
C ASP A 90 -2.73 15.81 19.82
N VAL A 91 -1.97 16.12 18.76
CA VAL A 91 -1.70 15.21 17.64
C VAL A 91 -0.30 14.64 17.73
N LYS A 92 -0.20 13.31 17.58
CA LYS A 92 1.08 12.59 17.59
C LYS A 92 1.33 11.88 16.26
N ARG A 93 2.54 11.98 15.74
CA ARG A 93 3.00 11.18 14.59
C ARG A 93 3.33 9.75 15.01
N ASN A 94 2.86 8.79 14.21
CA ASN A 94 3.18 7.37 14.34
C ASN A 94 4.30 6.98 13.36
N GLY A 95 5.20 6.10 13.81
CA GLY A 95 6.31 5.58 13.00
C GLY A 95 7.55 6.48 12.96
N HIS A 96 8.56 6.05 12.20
CA HIS A 96 9.85 6.73 12.13
C HIS A 96 9.75 8.07 11.37
N PRO A 97 10.41 9.15 11.82
CA PRO A 97 10.39 10.46 11.16
C PRO A 97 10.87 10.43 9.70
N GLU A 98 12.02 9.81 9.46
CA GLU A 98 12.71 9.85 8.16
C GLU A 98 12.60 8.54 7.35
N LEU A 99 12.87 7.41 7.99
CA LEU A 99 12.82 6.05 7.43
C LEU A 99 11.39 5.55 7.23
N ARG A 100 10.65 6.19 6.33
CA ARG A 100 9.28 5.83 5.96
C ARG A 100 8.98 6.15 4.50
N ILE A 101 7.93 5.51 3.98
CA ILE A 101 7.47 5.71 2.61
C ILE A 101 6.98 7.15 2.35
N PRO A 102 7.15 7.68 1.13
CA PRO A 102 6.87 9.09 0.82
C PRO A 102 5.38 9.43 0.76
N ILE A 103 4.50 8.43 0.71
CA ILE A 103 3.06 8.61 0.41
C ILE A 103 2.13 8.51 1.62
N THR A 104 2.65 8.23 2.81
CA THR A 104 1.80 7.95 3.98
C THR A 104 2.07 8.92 5.12
N VAL A 105 0.99 9.53 5.60
CA VAL A 105 0.92 10.25 6.88
C VAL A 105 0.12 9.37 7.85
N ASN A 106 0.67 9.11 9.03
CA ASN A 106 0.00 8.32 10.07
C ASN A 106 0.06 9.10 11.38
N LEU A 107 -1.11 9.54 11.86
CA LEU A 107 -1.27 10.41 13.01
C LEU A 107 -2.30 9.84 13.98
N SER A 108 -2.09 10.11 15.27
CA SER A 108 -3.03 9.84 16.35
C SER A 108 -3.52 11.17 16.91
N PHE A 109 -4.83 11.33 16.97
CA PHE A 109 -5.50 12.50 17.56
C PHE A 109 -6.00 12.10 18.95
N LEU A 110 -5.39 12.62 20.02
CA LEU A 110 -5.76 12.22 21.38
C LEU A 110 -7.14 12.75 21.72
N GLY A 111 -7.96 11.92 22.38
CA GLY A 111 -9.33 12.27 22.76
C GLY A 111 -10.34 12.25 21.60
N VAL A 112 -9.93 11.93 20.38
CA VAL A 112 -10.81 11.88 19.21
C VAL A 112 -11.04 10.42 18.78
N ALA A 113 -12.30 9.99 18.73
CA ALA A 113 -12.66 8.70 18.19
C ALA A 113 -12.39 8.65 16.67
N SER A 114 -11.72 7.58 16.21
CA SER A 114 -11.33 7.44 14.80
C SER A 114 -12.52 7.50 13.85
N ASP A 115 -13.63 6.86 14.20
CA ASP A 115 -14.79 6.74 13.31
C ASP A 115 -15.50 8.09 13.12
N ALA A 116 -15.53 8.91 14.17
CA ALA A 116 -16.04 10.27 14.10
C ALA A 116 -15.18 11.14 13.18
N LEU A 117 -13.85 11.02 13.28
CA LEU A 117 -12.92 11.73 12.41
C LEU A 117 -13.06 11.29 10.94
N LEU A 118 -13.10 9.98 10.68
CA LEU A 118 -13.29 9.44 9.33
C LEU A 118 -14.60 9.91 8.71
N THR A 119 -15.70 9.83 9.47
CA THR A 119 -17.03 10.26 9.01
C THR A 119 -17.07 11.77 8.75
N GLY A 120 -16.43 12.56 9.60
CA GLY A 120 -16.32 14.01 9.42
C GLY A 120 -15.57 14.37 8.14
N LEU A 121 -14.42 13.72 7.91
CA LEU A 121 -13.61 13.93 6.71
C LEU A 121 -14.32 13.44 5.43
N ASP A 122 -15.03 12.32 5.50
CA ASP A 122 -15.81 11.79 4.37
C ASP A 122 -16.92 12.75 3.93
N ARG A 123 -17.59 13.41 4.89
CA ARG A 123 -18.58 14.46 4.60
C ARG A 123 -17.98 15.66 3.87
N GLU A 124 -16.71 15.97 4.14
CA GLU A 124 -15.94 16.99 3.43
C GLU A 124 -15.31 16.47 2.12
N GLY A 125 -15.61 15.23 1.72
CA GLY A 125 -15.11 14.59 0.50
C GLY A 125 -13.65 14.11 0.60
N ILE A 126 -13.12 13.96 1.81
CA ILE A 126 -11.73 13.56 2.08
C ILE A 126 -11.68 12.08 2.49
N ALA A 127 -11.22 11.23 1.59
CA ALA A 127 -11.06 9.81 1.83
C ALA A 127 -9.76 9.49 2.59
N VAL A 128 -9.88 8.89 3.77
CA VAL A 128 -8.77 8.46 4.64
C VAL A 128 -9.06 7.10 5.26
N SER A 129 -8.08 6.49 5.91
CA SER A 129 -8.23 5.20 6.60
C SER A 129 -7.80 5.26 8.06
N SER A 130 -8.56 4.64 8.97
CA SER A 130 -8.06 4.31 10.31
C SER A 130 -7.10 3.12 10.16
N GLY A 131 -5.90 3.20 10.74
CA GLY A 131 -4.79 2.25 10.49
C GLY A 131 -5.06 0.76 10.78
N SER A 132 -6.26 0.39 11.23
CA SER A 132 -6.75 -0.99 11.13
C SER A 132 -8.26 -1.00 10.82
N ALA A 133 -8.64 -1.81 9.83
CA ALA A 133 -10.05 -2.08 9.53
C ALA A 133 -10.74 -2.88 10.66
N CYS A 134 -9.96 -3.44 11.60
CA CYS A 134 -10.43 -4.31 12.68
C CYS A 134 -10.53 -3.61 14.05
N CYS A 135 -10.17 -2.33 14.19
CA CYS A 135 -10.41 -1.61 15.45
C CYS A 135 -11.91 -1.26 15.55
N ARG A 136 -12.74 -2.27 15.81
CA ARG A 136 -14.05 -2.03 16.39
C ARG A 136 -13.83 -1.62 17.84
N VAL A 137 -14.50 -0.54 18.23
CA VAL A 137 -14.68 -0.06 19.61
C VAL A 137 -14.76 -1.23 20.59
N LEU A 138 -13.69 -1.46 21.36
CA LEU A 138 -13.65 -2.15 22.65
C LEU A 138 -12.19 -2.16 23.16
N CYS A 139 -11.67 -0.97 23.48
CA CYS A 139 -10.72 -0.82 24.57
C CYS A 139 -11.27 0.33 25.42
N ALA A 140 -12.27 -0.02 26.23
CA ALA A 140 -12.63 0.73 27.43
C ALA A 140 -11.63 0.39 28.53
#